data_AF-A0A4U8UVH3-F1
#
_entry.id   AF-A0A4U8UVH3-F1
#
_cell.length_a   1.000
_cell.length_b   1.000
_cell.length_c   1.000
_cell.angle_alpha   90.00
_cell.angle_beta   90.00
_cell.angle_gamma   90.00
#
_symmetry.space_group_name_H-M   'P 1'
#
loop_
_entity.id
_entity.type
_entity.pdbx_description
1 polymer ?
#
loop_
_entity_poly.entity_id
_entity_poly.type
_entity_poly.pdbx_seq_one_letter_code
_entity_poly.pdbx_strand_id
1 'polypeptide(L)'
;MRPKRNQYLLAGLGLVGVGLWLRFDPVISDLVVLIESQDNVNLSAYLLMGSGFLMTVLGFCGCFGAWRLHQFFLCTFFVLLLIVFCMELTCAVIAYSHQDIIKQYIENSMYQTIQHKYMENSKYRYIFDNIQSSFECCGVKSYRDWLYSKWSQDGGTRAELGIGAGNIGKVPPSCCNRDGLLAYPTDCGVSFDKMELWTYEHFLYLQGCSDALYHVAYQHLNIAIVVSVAVGTTQLFSMILSMLLCCCVNITSSSKPNY
;
A
#
# COMPACT_ATOMS: atom_id res chain seq x y z
N MET A 1 -34.81 -16.01 -20.11
CA MET A 1 -34.14 -15.01 -19.26
C MET A 1 -32.72 -15.50 -18.99
N ARG A 2 -31.69 -14.90 -19.59
CA ARG A 2 -30.29 -15.29 -19.32
C ARG A 2 -29.90 -14.80 -17.93
N PRO A 3 -29.21 -15.60 -17.09
CA PRO A 3 -28.72 -15.14 -15.80
C PRO A 3 -27.77 -13.97 -16.05
N LYS A 4 -28.13 -12.77 -15.55
CA LYS A 4 -27.22 -11.62 -15.62
C LYS A 4 -26.02 -11.97 -14.74
N ARG A 5 -24.85 -12.07 -15.37
CA ARG A 5 -23.58 -12.45 -14.74
C ARG A 5 -23.20 -11.36 -13.72
N ASN A 6 -23.38 -11.62 -12.42
CA ASN A 6 -23.04 -10.69 -11.35
C ASN A 6 -21.52 -10.57 -11.20
N GLN A 7 -20.94 -9.59 -11.89
CA GLN A 7 -19.49 -9.37 -11.92
C GLN A 7 -18.94 -9.05 -10.52
N TYR A 8 -19.68 -8.32 -9.67
CA TYR A 8 -19.25 -7.96 -8.32
C TYR A 8 -19.12 -9.16 -7.37
N LEU A 9 -20.05 -10.12 -7.44
CA LEU A 9 -20.01 -11.32 -6.61
C LEU A 9 -18.82 -12.22 -6.99
N LEU A 10 -18.59 -12.39 -8.30
CA LEU A 10 -17.46 -13.17 -8.81
C LEU A 10 -16.12 -12.51 -8.47
N ALA A 11 -16.03 -11.18 -8.59
CA ALA A 11 -14.85 -10.42 -8.22
C ALA A 11 -14.57 -10.50 -6.70
N GLY A 12 -15.60 -10.37 -5.86
CA GLY A 12 -15.48 -10.50 -4.41
C GLY A 12 -15.00 -11.89 -3.98
N LEU A 13 -15.62 -12.95 -4.52
CA LEU A 13 -15.19 -14.33 -4.25
C LEU A 13 -13.76 -14.59 -4.75
N GLY A 14 -13.38 -14.01 -5.88
CA GLY A 14 -12.01 -14.05 -6.39
C GLY A 14 -11.01 -13.41 -5.43
N LEU A 15 -11.32 -12.20 -4.91
CA LEU A 15 -10.46 -11.50 -3.95
C LEU A 15 -10.31 -12.26 -2.63
N VAL A 16 -11.39 -12.83 -2.10
CA VAL A 16 -11.33 -13.70 -0.91
C VAL A 16 -10.50 -14.93 -1.20
N GLY A 17 -10.68 -15.56 -2.36
CA GLY A 17 -9.89 -16.71 -2.80
C GLY A 17 -8.40 -16.40 -2.87
N VAL A 18 -8.01 -15.26 -3.46
CA VAL A 18 -6.61 -14.80 -3.50
C VAL A 18 -6.08 -14.51 -2.10
N GLY A 19 -6.87 -13.87 -1.23
CA GLY A 19 -6.46 -13.62 0.16
C GLY A 19 -6.25 -14.90 0.96
N LEU A 20 -7.12 -15.89 0.79
CA LEU A 20 -6.98 -17.22 1.39
C LEU A 20 -5.78 -17.97 0.82
N TRP A 21 -5.57 -17.91 -0.50
CA TRP A 21 -4.41 -18.51 -1.15
C TRP A 21 -3.10 -17.93 -0.59
N LEU A 22 -2.99 -16.60 -0.51
CA LEU A 22 -1.82 -15.94 0.06
C LEU A 22 -1.55 -16.32 1.52
N ARG A 23 -2.57 -16.72 2.28
CA ARG A 23 -2.45 -17.09 3.69
C ARG A 23 -2.18 -18.57 3.93
N PHE A 24 -2.84 -19.45 3.17
CA PHE A 24 -2.91 -20.88 3.42
C PHE A 24 -2.10 -21.72 2.43
N ASP A 25 -1.63 -21.13 1.33
CA ASP A 25 -0.72 -21.84 0.44
C ASP A 25 0.61 -22.09 1.18
N PRO A 26 0.99 -23.37 1.39
CA PRO A 26 2.16 -23.72 2.19
C PRO A 26 3.46 -23.25 1.55
N VAL A 27 3.52 -23.15 0.22
CA VAL A 27 4.69 -22.65 -0.51
C VAL A 27 4.85 -21.16 -0.30
N ILE A 28 3.75 -20.40 -0.35
CA ILE A 28 3.78 -18.95 -0.07
C ILE A 28 3.98 -18.68 1.41
N SER A 29 3.36 -19.42 2.33
CA SER A 29 3.60 -19.23 3.76
C SER A 29 5.04 -19.58 4.13
N ASP A 30 5.60 -20.67 3.60
CA ASP A 30 7.01 -21.02 3.83
C ASP A 30 7.93 -19.99 3.20
N LEU A 31 7.64 -19.49 1.99
CA LEU A 31 8.39 -18.37 1.39
C LEU A 31 8.22 -17.06 2.19
N VAL A 32 7.06 -16.84 2.83
CA VAL A 32 6.80 -15.65 3.64
C VAL A 32 7.56 -15.71 4.97
N VAL A 33 7.62 -16.90 5.58
CA VAL A 33 8.44 -17.21 6.76
C VAL A 33 9.93 -17.15 6.43
N LEU A 34 10.35 -17.78 5.33
CA LEU A 34 11.77 -17.90 4.93
C LEU A 34 12.42 -16.56 4.63
N ILE A 35 11.66 -15.59 4.15
CA ILE A 35 12.21 -14.27 3.89
C ILE A 35 11.82 -13.28 5.04
N GLU A 36 11.15 -13.74 6.12
CA GLU A 36 10.76 -12.97 7.33
C GLU A 36 9.86 -11.71 7.11
N SER A 37 8.76 -11.79 6.36
CA SER A 37 7.75 -10.67 6.25
C SER A 37 6.38 -11.06 6.74
N GLN A 38 6.32 -11.95 7.72
CA GLN A 38 5.07 -12.54 8.15
C GLN A 38 4.06 -11.45 8.53
N ASP A 39 4.47 -10.42 9.27
CA ASP A 39 3.55 -9.41 9.81
C ASP A 39 2.94 -8.50 8.74
N ASN A 40 3.74 -7.95 7.82
CA ASN A 40 3.25 -7.03 6.79
C ASN A 40 2.45 -7.75 5.69
N VAL A 41 2.85 -8.98 5.34
CA VAL A 41 2.11 -9.79 4.37
C VAL A 41 0.80 -10.30 4.98
N ASN A 42 0.81 -10.68 6.26
CA ASN A 42 -0.42 -11.02 6.96
C ASN A 42 -1.38 -9.84 7.02
N LEU A 43 -0.90 -8.64 7.38
CA LEU A 43 -1.74 -7.44 7.42
C LEU A 43 -2.37 -7.16 6.05
N SER A 44 -1.58 -7.20 4.99
CA SER A 44 -2.04 -6.99 3.62
C SER A 44 -3.06 -8.06 3.19
N ALA A 45 -2.81 -9.32 3.52
CA ALA A 45 -3.72 -10.43 3.24
C ALA A 45 -5.05 -10.28 4.01
N TYR A 46 -5.02 -9.88 5.27
CA TYR A 46 -6.23 -9.62 6.05
C TYR A 46 -7.06 -8.46 5.48
N LEU A 47 -6.42 -7.39 5.02
CA LEU A 47 -7.11 -6.28 4.34
C LEU A 47 -7.74 -6.72 3.02
N LEU A 48 -7.05 -7.55 2.24
CA LEU A 48 -7.56 -8.10 0.98
C LEU A 48 -8.76 -9.04 1.23
N MET A 49 -8.67 -9.91 2.24
CA MET A 49 -9.76 -10.79 2.64
C MET A 49 -10.96 -10.00 3.16
N GLY A 50 -10.75 -9.01 4.01
CA GLY A 50 -11.81 -8.19 4.58
C GLY A 50 -12.57 -7.38 3.53
N SER A 51 -11.84 -6.73 2.62
CA SER A 51 -12.44 -6.00 1.49
C SER A 51 -13.18 -6.93 0.52
N GLY A 52 -12.59 -8.09 0.16
CA GLY A 52 -13.24 -9.10 -0.68
C GLY A 52 -14.52 -9.66 -0.06
N PHE A 53 -14.53 -9.91 1.25
CA PHE A 53 -15.71 -10.37 1.97
C PHE A 53 -16.83 -9.31 1.94
N LEU A 54 -16.49 -8.05 2.23
CA LEU A 54 -17.45 -6.94 2.16
C LEU A 54 -18.05 -6.80 0.75
N MET A 55 -17.23 -6.88 -0.29
CA MET A 55 -17.70 -6.85 -1.69
C MET A 55 -18.63 -8.03 -2.02
N THR A 56 -18.34 -9.22 -1.49
CA THR A 56 -19.17 -10.41 -1.68
C THR A 56 -20.54 -10.26 -1.00
N VAL A 57 -20.57 -9.74 0.24
CA VAL A 57 -21.82 -9.47 0.97
C VAL A 57 -22.66 -8.42 0.24
N LEU A 58 -22.04 -7.30 -0.18
CA LEU A 58 -22.72 -6.27 -0.97
C LEU A 58 -23.28 -6.83 -2.28
N GLY A 59 -22.51 -7.64 -3.01
CA GLY A 59 -22.93 -8.29 -4.24
C GLY A 59 -24.07 -9.29 -4.04
N PHE A 60 -24.04 -10.05 -2.94
CA PHE A 60 -25.11 -10.97 -2.57
C PHE A 60 -26.40 -10.21 -2.23
N CYS A 61 -26.33 -9.22 -1.32
CA CYS A 61 -27.50 -8.42 -0.94
C CYS A 61 -28.10 -7.66 -2.12
N GLY A 62 -27.27 -7.08 -2.99
CA GLY A 62 -27.72 -6.39 -4.21
C GLY A 62 -28.42 -7.33 -5.19
N CYS A 63 -27.86 -8.51 -5.45
CA CYS A 63 -28.49 -9.49 -6.34
C CYS A 63 -29.78 -10.07 -5.75
N PHE A 64 -29.76 -10.53 -4.50
CA PHE A 64 -30.93 -11.13 -3.86
C PHE A 64 -32.04 -10.11 -3.63
N GLY A 65 -31.68 -8.86 -3.29
CA GLY A 65 -32.63 -7.75 -3.18
C GLY A 65 -33.35 -7.48 -4.50
N ALA A 66 -32.60 -7.42 -5.61
CA ALA A 66 -33.17 -7.23 -6.94
C ALA A 66 -33.98 -8.43 -7.45
N TRP A 67 -33.59 -9.66 -7.12
CA TRP A 67 -34.27 -10.87 -7.61
C TRP A 67 -35.52 -11.21 -6.79
N ARG A 68 -35.45 -11.13 -5.45
CA ARG A 68 -36.56 -11.51 -4.57
C ARG A 68 -37.53 -10.35 -4.30
N LEU A 69 -37.24 -9.14 -4.77
CA LEU A 69 -38.02 -7.91 -4.50
C LEU A 69 -38.35 -7.77 -2.98
N HIS A 70 -37.44 -8.20 -2.10
CA HIS A 70 -37.70 -8.24 -0.67
C HIS A 70 -37.10 -7.01 0.01
N GLN A 71 -37.97 -6.22 0.64
CA GLN A 71 -37.64 -4.87 1.16
C GLN A 71 -36.46 -4.87 2.14
N PHE A 72 -36.36 -5.88 3.01
CA PHE A 72 -35.27 -6.00 3.97
C PHE A 72 -33.87 -6.04 3.32
N PHE A 73 -33.69 -6.83 2.25
CA PHE A 73 -32.38 -6.97 1.61
C PHE A 73 -31.96 -5.69 0.86
N LEU A 74 -32.93 -4.97 0.28
CA LEU A 74 -32.69 -3.67 -0.36
C LEU A 74 -32.32 -2.60 0.67
N CYS A 75 -33.00 -2.54 1.81
CA CYS A 75 -32.66 -1.64 2.91
C CYS A 75 -31.26 -1.94 3.48
N THR A 76 -30.94 -3.23 3.74
CA THR A 76 -29.61 -3.62 4.23
C THR A 76 -28.52 -3.23 3.24
N PHE A 77 -28.74 -3.46 1.94
CA PHE A 77 -27.80 -3.04 0.91
C PHE A 77 -27.57 -1.52 0.89
N PHE A 78 -28.64 -0.73 1.00
CA PHE A 78 -28.56 0.73 1.10
C PHE A 78 -27.77 1.19 2.34
N VAL A 79 -28.07 0.63 3.51
CA VAL A 79 -27.38 0.99 4.77
C VAL A 79 -25.90 0.63 4.69
N LEU A 80 -25.54 -0.52 4.13
CA LEU A 80 -24.13 -0.92 3.96
C LEU A 80 -23.40 0.02 3.00
N LEU A 81 -24.01 0.39 1.85
CA LEU A 81 -23.42 1.35 0.93
C LEU A 81 -23.25 2.74 1.57
N LEU A 82 -24.20 3.18 2.38
CA LEU A 82 -24.11 4.44 3.10
C LEU A 82 -22.94 4.44 4.09
N ILE A 83 -22.76 3.35 4.84
CA ILE A 83 -21.61 3.19 5.76
C ILE A 83 -20.29 3.27 4.99
N VAL A 84 -20.18 2.55 3.86
CA VAL A 84 -18.97 2.59 3.02
C VAL A 84 -18.70 3.99 2.48
N PHE A 85 -19.73 4.69 1.99
CA PHE A 85 -19.60 6.06 1.50
C PHE A 85 -19.11 7.02 2.60
N CYS A 86 -19.66 6.93 3.82
CA CYS A 86 -19.21 7.73 4.95
C CYS A 86 -17.76 7.41 5.34
N MET A 87 -17.35 6.14 5.30
CA MET A 87 -15.97 5.72 5.55
C MET A 87 -15.02 6.27 4.49
N GLU A 88 -15.38 6.20 3.20
CA GLU A 88 -14.59 6.76 2.10
C GLU A 88 -14.41 8.27 2.25
N LEU A 89 -15.48 9.00 2.57
CA LEU A 89 -15.41 10.44 2.81
C LEU A 89 -14.51 10.76 4.01
N THR A 90 -14.63 10.00 5.11
CA THR A 90 -13.82 10.19 6.31
C THR A 90 -12.34 9.94 6.02
N CYS A 91 -12.01 8.84 5.31
CA CYS A 91 -10.66 8.53 4.87
C CYS A 91 -10.08 9.63 3.97
N ALA A 92 -10.86 10.15 3.02
CA ALA A 92 -10.44 11.24 2.14
C ALA A 92 -10.14 12.52 2.92
N VAL A 93 -11.00 12.89 3.88
CA VAL A 93 -10.80 14.08 4.73
C VAL A 93 -9.57 13.91 5.61
N ILE A 94 -9.36 12.75 6.24
CA ILE A 94 -8.18 12.49 7.07
C ILE A 94 -6.91 12.54 6.21
N ALA A 95 -6.92 11.89 5.04
CA ALA A 95 -5.78 11.86 4.13
C ALA A 95 -5.40 13.27 3.64
N TYR A 96 -6.38 14.17 3.45
CA TYR A 96 -6.15 15.55 3.05
C TYR A 96 -5.72 16.45 4.22
N SER A 97 -6.35 16.32 5.39
CA SER A 97 -6.10 17.19 6.54
C SER A 97 -4.81 16.86 7.31
N HIS A 98 -4.36 15.60 7.28
CA HIS A 98 -3.23 15.12 8.05
C HIS A 98 -2.07 14.62 7.17
N GLN A 99 -1.85 15.26 6.02
CA GLN A 99 -0.79 14.90 5.09
C GLN A 99 0.60 14.88 5.74
N ASP A 100 0.89 15.85 6.62
CA ASP A 100 2.17 15.92 7.33
C ASP A 100 2.37 14.75 8.31
N ILE A 101 1.31 14.32 8.99
CA ILE A 101 1.37 13.20 9.93
C ILE A 101 1.59 11.89 9.18
N ILE A 102 0.85 11.69 8.07
CA ILE A 102 1.07 10.56 7.18
C ILE A 102 2.52 10.59 6.68
N LYS A 103 3.04 11.79 6.38
CA LYS A 103 4.40 11.96 5.92
C LYS A 103 5.44 11.49 6.94
N GLN A 104 5.31 11.98 8.16
CA GLN A 104 6.17 11.59 9.28
C GLN A 104 6.05 10.10 9.60
N TYR A 105 4.85 9.52 9.53
CA TYR A 105 4.65 8.10 9.79
C TYR A 105 5.42 7.22 8.79
N ILE A 106 5.33 7.55 7.49
CA ILE A 106 6.07 6.86 6.43
C ILE A 106 7.57 7.02 6.64
N GLU A 107 8.04 8.26 6.88
CA GLU A 107 9.46 8.53 7.13
C GLU A 107 10.00 7.73 8.33
N ASN A 108 9.29 7.73 9.46
CA ASN A 108 9.66 6.97 10.65
C ASN A 108 9.71 5.47 10.36
N SER A 109 8.76 4.94 9.57
CA SER A 109 8.75 3.54 9.16
C SER A 109 9.96 3.18 8.28
N MET A 110 10.33 4.08 7.36
CA MET A 110 11.51 3.92 6.51
C MET A 110 12.80 3.99 7.34
N TYR A 111 12.89 4.93 8.30
CA TYR A 111 14.03 5.03 9.22
C TYR A 111 14.21 3.75 10.04
N GLN A 112 13.13 3.24 10.66
CA GLN A 112 13.19 1.96 11.38
C GLN A 112 13.65 0.81 10.49
N THR A 113 13.23 0.82 9.22
CA THR A 113 13.62 -0.21 8.25
C THR A 113 15.11 -0.14 7.96
N ILE A 114 15.65 1.02 7.55
CA ILE A 114 17.07 1.19 7.25
C ILE A 114 17.95 0.92 8.48
N GLN A 115 17.56 1.44 9.65
CA GLN A 115 18.40 1.38 10.84
C GLN A 115 18.48 -0.02 11.44
N HIS A 116 17.36 -0.75 11.45
CA HIS A 116 17.27 -2.01 12.19
C HIS A 116 17.00 -3.24 11.32
N LYS A 117 16.10 -3.13 10.33
CA LYS A 117 15.57 -4.31 9.62
C LYS A 117 16.30 -4.64 8.33
N TYR A 118 16.93 -3.64 7.69
CA TYR A 118 17.53 -3.80 6.38
C TYR A 118 18.69 -4.81 6.35
N MET A 119 19.54 -4.81 7.38
CA MET A 119 20.64 -5.78 7.50
C MET A 119 20.17 -7.14 7.99
N GLU A 120 19.23 -7.17 8.92
CA GLU A 120 18.75 -8.40 9.57
C GLU A 120 17.94 -9.27 8.62
N ASN A 121 17.23 -8.66 7.67
CA ASN A 121 16.17 -9.32 6.95
C ASN A 121 16.18 -9.01 5.45
N SER A 122 16.32 -10.07 4.66
CA SER A 122 16.50 -9.99 3.20
C SER A 122 15.26 -9.47 2.44
N LYS A 123 14.04 -9.55 2.99
CA LYS A 123 12.86 -8.91 2.36
C LYS A 123 12.87 -7.41 2.52
N TYR A 124 13.12 -6.92 3.74
CA TYR A 124 13.19 -5.48 3.96
C TYR A 124 14.30 -4.89 3.11
N ARG A 125 15.42 -5.60 2.97
CA ARG A 125 16.46 -5.27 2.00
C ARG A 125 15.93 -5.22 0.57
N TYR A 126 15.35 -6.30 0.06
CA TYR A 126 14.84 -6.36 -1.32
C TYR A 126 13.79 -5.28 -1.63
N ILE A 127 12.85 -5.03 -0.71
CA ILE A 127 11.82 -4.01 -0.87
C ILE A 127 12.45 -2.63 -0.90
N PHE A 128 13.37 -2.33 0.02
CA PHE A 128 14.01 -1.03 0.08
C PHE A 128 14.94 -0.79 -1.12
N ASP A 129 15.66 -1.81 -1.57
CA ASP A 129 16.49 -1.78 -2.78
C ASP A 129 15.65 -1.53 -4.03
N ASN A 130 14.47 -2.15 -4.13
CA ASN A 130 13.52 -1.88 -5.21
C ASN A 130 12.97 -0.46 -5.15
N ILE A 131 12.68 0.07 -3.96
CA ILE A 131 12.25 1.47 -3.82
C ILE A 131 13.36 2.40 -4.32
N GLN A 132 14.61 2.19 -3.87
CA GLN A 132 15.74 3.02 -4.25
C GLN A 132 16.02 3.01 -5.76
N SER A 133 16.01 1.83 -6.36
CA SER A 133 16.23 1.66 -7.80
C SER A 133 15.05 2.12 -8.65
N SER A 134 13.81 1.90 -8.23
CA SER A 134 12.61 2.27 -9.01
C SER A 134 12.32 3.77 -8.97
N PHE A 135 12.62 4.42 -7.85
CA PHE A 135 12.39 5.85 -7.64
C PHE A 135 13.67 6.68 -7.75
N GLU A 136 14.79 6.07 -8.13
CA GLU A 136 16.09 6.74 -8.30
C GLU A 136 16.45 7.64 -7.10
N CYS A 137 16.35 7.05 -5.90
CA CYS A 137 16.49 7.75 -4.63
C CYS A 137 17.42 6.99 -3.67
N CYS A 138 17.93 7.65 -2.64
CA CYS A 138 18.79 7.03 -1.63
C CYS A 138 18.48 7.51 -0.21
N GLY A 139 18.46 6.58 0.73
CA GLY A 139 18.08 6.83 2.13
C GLY A 139 16.62 7.26 2.30
N VAL A 140 16.27 7.84 3.45
CA VAL A 140 14.91 8.36 3.72
C VAL A 140 14.80 9.79 3.21
N LYS A 141 15.66 10.66 3.70
CA LYS A 141 15.82 12.07 3.32
C LYS A 141 17.08 12.29 2.48
N SER A 142 18.12 11.50 2.73
CA SER A 142 19.38 11.59 2.01
C SER A 142 20.17 10.29 2.17
N TYR A 143 21.13 10.07 1.27
CA TYR A 143 22.09 8.97 1.37
C TYR A 143 22.80 8.89 2.73
N ARG A 144 22.90 10.02 3.45
CA ARG A 144 23.50 10.10 4.79
C ARG A 144 22.76 9.30 5.86
N ASP A 145 21.48 9.01 5.66
CA ASP A 145 20.69 8.23 6.62
C ASP A 145 21.30 6.83 6.85
N TRP A 146 22.04 6.31 5.86
CA TRP A 146 22.76 5.05 5.95
C TRP A 146 23.91 5.07 6.96
N LEU A 147 24.52 6.22 7.26
CA LEU A 147 25.62 6.35 8.22
C LEU A 147 25.22 5.86 9.62
N TYR A 148 23.95 6.04 9.97
CA TYR A 148 23.38 5.66 11.26
C TYR A 148 22.78 4.25 11.25
N SER A 149 22.85 3.53 10.13
CA SER A 149 22.31 2.18 9.99
C SER A 149 23.30 1.10 10.45
N LYS A 150 22.77 -0.05 10.87
CA LYS A 150 23.60 -1.25 11.14
C LYS A 150 24.40 -1.68 9.90
N TRP A 151 23.85 -1.47 8.70
CA TRP A 151 24.51 -1.76 7.42
C TRP A 151 25.86 -1.04 7.28
N SER A 152 25.93 0.24 7.64
CA SER A 152 27.19 1.00 7.57
C SER A 152 28.21 0.58 8.63
N GLN A 153 27.79 -0.10 9.70
CA GLN A 153 28.64 -0.47 10.84
C GLN A 153 29.24 -1.88 10.72
N ASP A 154 28.84 -2.67 9.72
CA ASP A 154 29.22 -4.07 9.53
C ASP A 154 30.66 -4.26 8.98
N GLY A 155 31.66 -3.68 9.65
CA GLY A 155 33.03 -3.73 9.13
C GLY A 155 34.08 -3.20 10.07
N GLY A 156 34.20 -3.80 11.26
CA GLY A 156 35.41 -3.88 12.12
C GLY A 156 36.08 -2.57 12.60
N THR A 157 35.83 -1.45 11.95
CA THR A 157 36.40 -0.16 12.21
C THR A 157 35.29 0.60 12.91
N ARG A 158 35.26 0.49 14.24
CA ARG A 158 34.67 1.53 15.07
C ARG A 158 35.33 2.80 14.55
N ALA A 159 34.59 3.67 13.86
CA ALA A 159 35.07 5.01 13.56
C ALA A 159 35.63 5.54 14.87
N GLU A 160 36.96 5.70 14.94
CA GLU A 160 37.60 6.10 16.18
C GLU A 160 36.97 7.40 16.61
N LEU A 161 36.52 7.43 17.87
CA LEU A 161 35.91 8.57 18.49
C LEU A 161 36.89 9.75 18.44
N GLY A 162 36.64 10.68 17.53
CA GLY A 162 37.13 12.05 17.55
C GLY A 162 35.96 12.98 17.28
N ILE A 163 35.90 14.12 17.99
CA ILE A 163 34.90 15.16 17.76
C ILE A 163 35.07 15.63 16.30
N GLY A 164 34.13 15.23 15.42
CA GLY A 164 34.26 15.35 13.97
C GLY A 164 34.42 14.01 13.22
N ALA A 165 33.86 12.91 13.74
CA ALA A 165 33.84 11.59 13.09
C ALA A 165 33.43 11.71 11.62
N GLY A 166 34.34 11.29 10.74
CA GLY A 166 34.24 11.51 9.31
C GLY A 166 32.93 11.04 8.71
N ASN A 167 32.52 11.77 7.69
CA ASN A 167 31.61 11.34 6.63
C ASN A 167 32.22 10.08 5.97
N ILE A 168 32.14 8.92 6.62
CA ILE A 168 32.64 7.65 6.10
C ILE A 168 31.61 6.59 6.46
N GLY A 169 30.96 6.02 5.45
CA GLY A 169 29.91 5.03 5.62
C GLY A 169 29.59 4.32 4.33
N LYS A 170 28.87 3.21 4.44
CA LYS A 170 28.48 2.38 3.30
C LYS A 170 27.02 2.59 2.98
N VAL A 171 26.72 2.68 1.69
CA VAL A 171 25.35 2.66 1.16
C VAL A 171 25.14 1.37 0.38
N PRO A 172 23.91 0.88 0.23
CA PRO A 172 23.67 -0.29 -0.60
C PRO A 172 23.86 0.02 -2.10
N PRO A 173 24.17 -0.98 -2.93
CA PRO A 173 24.36 -0.80 -4.38
C PRO A 173 23.12 -0.21 -5.10
N SER A 174 21.93 -0.42 -4.54
CA SER A 174 20.66 0.14 -5.02
C SER A 174 20.59 1.68 -4.97
N CYS A 175 21.42 2.33 -4.15
CA CYS A 175 21.56 3.78 -4.10
C CYS A 175 22.41 4.37 -5.24
N CYS A 176 23.11 3.52 -6.00
CA CYS A 176 24.03 3.99 -7.02
C CYS A 176 23.31 4.39 -8.29
N ASN A 177 23.71 5.53 -8.84
CA ASN A 177 23.21 5.99 -10.13
C ASN A 177 23.95 5.30 -11.28
N ARG A 178 23.56 5.61 -12.51
CA ARG A 178 24.16 5.01 -13.71
C ARG A 178 25.68 5.22 -13.78
N ASP A 179 26.17 6.40 -13.44
CA ASP A 179 27.60 6.72 -13.49
C ASP A 179 28.37 5.94 -12.42
N GLY A 180 27.79 5.78 -11.23
CA GLY A 180 28.33 4.96 -10.15
C GLY A 180 28.45 3.49 -10.53
N LEU A 181 27.41 2.93 -11.19
CA LEU A 181 27.45 1.55 -11.69
C LEU A 181 28.49 1.35 -12.81
N LEU A 182 28.71 2.37 -13.66
CA LEU A 182 29.70 2.29 -14.74
C LEU A 182 31.13 2.38 -14.21
N ALA A 183 31.38 3.28 -13.25
CA ALA A 183 32.70 3.46 -12.65
C ALA A 183 33.05 2.32 -11.67
N TYR A 184 32.06 1.79 -10.94
CA TYR A 184 32.23 0.79 -9.88
C TYR A 184 31.18 -0.33 -9.98
N PRO A 185 31.31 -1.25 -10.95
CA PRO A 185 30.27 -2.24 -11.25
C PRO A 185 29.98 -3.26 -10.14
N THR A 186 30.98 -3.58 -9.30
CA THR A 186 30.86 -4.58 -8.23
C THR A 186 30.76 -3.98 -6.83
N ASP A 187 31.29 -2.77 -6.64
CA ASP A 187 31.58 -2.23 -5.31
C ASP A 187 31.09 -0.79 -5.11
N CYS A 188 30.17 -0.32 -5.95
CA CYS A 188 29.53 0.98 -5.74
C CYS A 188 28.85 1.04 -4.37
N GLY A 189 29.16 2.09 -3.61
CA GLY A 189 28.64 2.32 -2.25
C GLY A 189 29.37 1.61 -1.12
N VAL A 190 30.28 0.66 -1.42
CA VAL A 190 31.05 -0.11 -0.42
C VAL A 190 32.57 0.07 -0.51
N SER A 191 33.13 0.43 -1.68
CA SER A 191 34.57 0.72 -1.86
C SER A 191 35.05 2.05 -1.28
N PHE A 192 34.15 2.87 -0.75
CA PHE A 192 34.46 4.24 -0.30
C PHE A 192 34.73 4.35 1.20
N ASP A 193 35.02 3.23 1.88
CA ASP A 193 35.21 3.15 3.33
C ASP A 193 36.42 3.95 3.88
N LYS A 194 37.22 4.58 3.01
CA LYS A 194 38.41 5.37 3.35
C LYS A 194 38.43 6.79 2.78
N MET A 195 37.37 7.21 2.08
CA MET A 195 37.27 8.54 1.43
C MET A 195 36.09 9.34 2.01
N GLU A 196 36.18 10.67 2.01
CA GLU A 196 35.09 11.53 2.51
C GLU A 196 33.84 11.46 1.60
N LEU A 197 32.62 11.44 2.19
CA LEU A 197 31.37 11.21 1.44
C LEU A 197 31.11 12.18 0.28
N TRP A 198 31.64 13.40 0.32
CA TRP A 198 31.43 14.41 -0.72
C TRP A 198 32.07 14.02 -2.07
N THR A 199 33.08 13.14 -2.03
CA THR A 199 33.82 12.70 -3.23
C THR A 199 32.97 11.79 -4.12
N TYR A 200 31.94 11.14 -3.57
CA TYR A 200 31.12 10.18 -4.30
C TYR A 200 29.72 10.71 -4.61
N GLU A 201 29.38 11.94 -4.20
CA GLU A 201 28.02 12.50 -4.33
C GLU A 201 27.49 12.37 -5.77
N HIS A 202 28.37 12.50 -6.76
CA HIS A 202 28.05 12.33 -8.17
C HIS A 202 27.70 10.90 -8.62
N PHE A 203 28.05 9.87 -7.84
CA PHE A 203 27.82 8.46 -8.16
C PHE A 203 26.57 7.86 -7.48
N LEU A 204 25.87 8.65 -6.66
CA LEU A 204 24.70 8.21 -5.91
C LEU A 204 23.47 9.03 -6.28
N TYR A 205 22.30 8.48 -5.97
CA TYR A 205 21.08 9.26 -5.93
C TYR A 205 21.09 10.20 -4.71
N LEU A 206 20.90 11.50 -4.96
CA LEU A 206 20.91 12.53 -3.92
C LEU A 206 19.54 12.77 -3.31
N GLN A 207 18.50 12.45 -4.07
CA GLN A 207 17.12 12.59 -3.63
C GLN A 207 16.78 11.55 -2.57
N GLY A 208 16.21 11.99 -1.46
CA GLY A 208 15.65 11.09 -0.44
C GLY A 208 14.43 10.34 -0.94
N CYS A 209 14.29 9.06 -0.57
CA CYS A 209 13.18 8.24 -1.04
C CYS A 209 11.82 8.66 -0.49
N SER A 210 11.77 9.27 0.69
CA SER A 210 10.52 9.84 1.22
C SER A 210 9.99 10.93 0.28
N ASP A 211 10.84 11.89 -0.10
CA ASP A 211 10.44 13.01 -0.96
C ASP A 211 10.19 12.55 -2.41
N ALA A 212 10.94 11.58 -2.93
CA ALA A 212 10.64 10.95 -4.22
C ALA A 212 9.26 10.27 -4.23
N LEU A 213 8.93 9.51 -3.16
CA LEU A 213 7.63 8.85 -3.03
C LEU A 213 6.48 9.86 -2.95
N TYR A 214 6.65 10.96 -2.21
CA TYR A 214 5.66 12.05 -2.21
C TYR A 214 5.52 12.66 -3.59
N HIS A 215 6.63 12.97 -4.27
CA HIS A 215 6.58 13.59 -5.59
C HIS A 215 5.79 12.73 -6.58
N VAL A 216 6.06 11.43 -6.62
CA VAL A 216 5.32 10.50 -7.48
C VAL A 216 3.86 10.37 -7.06
N ALA A 217 3.57 10.31 -5.76
CA ALA A 217 2.19 10.26 -5.27
C ALA A 217 1.39 11.51 -5.68
N TYR A 218 1.98 12.70 -5.62
CA TYR A 218 1.36 13.95 -6.06
C TYR A 218 1.23 14.03 -7.58
N GLN A 219 2.23 13.57 -8.33
CA GLN A 219 2.19 13.55 -9.79
C GLN A 219 1.06 12.66 -10.32
N HIS A 220 0.76 11.55 -9.64
CA HIS A 220 -0.33 10.65 -9.98
C HIS A 220 -1.62 10.89 -9.19
N LEU A 221 -1.71 11.95 -8.39
CA LEU A 221 -2.89 12.29 -7.61
C LEU A 221 -4.15 12.42 -8.48
N ASN A 222 -3.99 12.92 -9.71
CA ASN A 222 -5.07 13.02 -10.69
C ASN A 222 -5.75 11.66 -10.95
N ILE A 223 -4.98 10.57 -11.04
CA ILE A 223 -5.52 9.23 -11.27
C ILE A 223 -6.32 8.78 -10.05
N ALA A 224 -5.78 8.99 -8.84
CA ALA A 224 -6.46 8.66 -7.60
C ALA A 224 -7.79 9.43 -7.48
N ILE A 225 -7.80 10.73 -7.76
CA ILE A 225 -9.01 11.56 -7.73
C ILE A 225 -10.05 11.04 -8.72
N VAL A 226 -9.66 10.72 -9.97
CA VAL A 226 -10.58 10.20 -10.99
C VAL A 226 -11.21 8.88 -10.54
N VAL A 227 -10.42 7.96 -9.98
CA VAL A 227 -10.92 6.69 -9.47
C VAL A 227 -11.88 6.92 -8.29
N SER A 228 -11.53 7.78 -7.33
CA SER A 228 -12.37 8.09 -6.18
C SER A 228 -13.71 8.72 -6.59
N VAL A 229 -13.71 9.64 -7.56
CA VAL A 229 -14.95 10.25 -8.09
C VAL A 229 -15.81 9.21 -8.81
N ALA A 230 -15.21 8.33 -9.60
CA ALA A 230 -15.93 7.26 -10.29
C ALA A 230 -16.58 6.27 -9.29
N VAL A 231 -15.87 5.92 -8.22
CA VAL A 231 -16.40 5.07 -7.14
C VAL A 231 -17.55 5.77 -6.42
N GLY A 232 -17.36 7.01 -5.98
CA GLY A 232 -18.39 7.76 -5.26
C GLY A 232 -19.66 7.99 -6.08
N THR A 233 -19.54 8.31 -7.38
CA THR A 233 -20.69 8.45 -8.27
C THR A 233 -21.42 7.12 -8.49
N THR A 234 -20.69 6.01 -8.64
CA THR A 234 -21.28 4.67 -8.75
C THR A 234 -22.03 4.27 -7.47
N GLN A 235 -21.50 4.62 -6.29
CA GLN A 235 -22.17 4.37 -5.01
C GLN A 235 -23.44 5.22 -4.86
N LEU A 236 -23.38 6.51 -5.18
CA LEU A 236 -24.55 7.40 -5.15
C LEU A 236 -25.66 6.88 -6.06
N PHE A 237 -25.31 6.51 -7.30
CA PHE A 237 -26.27 5.92 -8.23
C PHE A 237 -26.88 4.63 -7.70
N SER A 238 -26.06 3.76 -7.09
CA SER A 238 -26.50 2.50 -6.49
C SER A 238 -27.45 2.73 -5.31
N MET A 239 -27.18 3.73 -4.47
CA MET A 239 -28.05 4.11 -3.35
C MET A 239 -29.40 4.65 -3.83
N ILE A 240 -29.41 5.53 -4.85
CA ILE A 240 -30.64 6.05 -5.45
C ILE A 240 -31.48 4.91 -6.03
N LEU A 241 -30.87 4.03 -6.83
CA LEU A 241 -31.57 2.88 -7.43
C LEU A 241 -32.15 1.95 -6.37
N SER A 242 -31.41 1.70 -5.29
CA SER A 242 -31.85 0.85 -4.18
C SER A 242 -33.08 1.43 -3.48
N MET A 243 -33.09 2.75 -3.23
CA MET A 243 -34.24 3.43 -2.64
C MET A 243 -35.45 3.42 -3.57
N LEU A 244 -35.26 3.70 -4.87
CA LEU A 244 -36.35 3.63 -5.85
C LEU A 244 -36.98 2.23 -5.91
N LEU A 245 -36.16 1.18 -5.96
CA LEU A 245 -36.63 -0.20 -5.95
C LEU A 245 -37.35 -0.54 -4.64
N CYS A 246 -36.83 -0.10 -3.50
CA CYS A 246 -37.45 -0.29 -2.19
C CYS A 246 -38.84 0.37 -2.12
N CYS A 247 -38.96 1.62 -2.58
CA CYS A 247 -40.23 2.33 -2.66
C CYS A 247 -41.23 1.64 -3.59
N CYS A 248 -40.81 1.22 -4.78
CA CYS A 248 -41.65 0.49 -5.73
C CYS A 248 -42.19 -0.82 -5.13
N VAL A 249 -41.32 -1.59 -4.47
CA VAL A 249 -41.71 -2.83 -3.77
C VAL A 249 -42.76 -2.54 -2.69
N ASN A 250 -42.55 -1.52 -1.86
CA ASN A 250 -43.48 -1.17 -0.79
C ASN A 250 -44.87 -0.80 -1.33
N ILE A 251 -44.92 -0.01 -2.41
CA ILE A 251 -46.19 0.34 -3.08
C ILE A 251 -46.89 -0.94 -3.60
N THR A 252 -46.15 -1.83 -4.28
CA THR A 252 -46.75 -3.08 -4.78
C THR A 252 -47.24 -4.00 -3.66
N SER A 253 -46.55 -4.04 -2.52
CA SER A 253 -46.97 -4.79 -1.33
C SER A 253 -48.28 -4.23 -0.75
N SER A 254 -48.36 -2.90 -0.61
CA SER A 254 -49.56 -2.22 -0.11
C SER A 254 -50.78 -2.34 -1.06
N SER A 255 -50.56 -2.59 -2.36
CA SER A 255 -51.62 -2.72 -3.35
C SER A 255 -52.28 -4.10 -3.43
N LYS A 256 -51.73 -5.13 -2.77
CA LYS A 256 -52.36 -6.46 -2.74
C LYS A 256 -53.50 -6.48 -1.71
N PRO A 257 -54.76 -6.70 -2.12
CA PRO A 257 -55.86 -6.86 -1.15
C PRO A 257 -55.64 -8.13 -0.33
N ASN A 258 -55.82 -8.03 0.99
CA ASN A 258 -55.89 -9.18 1.89
C ASN A 258 -57.13 -10.02 1.52
N TYR A 259 -56.93 -11.19 0.93
CA TYR A 259 -57.93 -12.25 0.79
C TYR A 259 -57.47 -13.47 1.56
#